data_AF-A0AAD8B3W5-F1
#
_entry.id   AF-A0AAD8B3W5-F1
#
_cell.length_a   1.000
_cell.length_b   1.000
_cell.length_c   1.000
_cell.angle_alpha   90.00
_cell.angle_beta   90.00
_cell.angle_gamma   90.00
#
_symmetry.space_group_name_H-M   'P 1'
#
loop_
_entity.id
_entity.type
_entity.pdbx_description
1 polymer ?
#
loop_
_entity_poly.entity_id
_entity_poly.type
_entity_poly.pdbx_seq_one_letter_code
_entity_poly.pdbx_strand_id
1 'polypeptide(L)'
;MECLWTAEGPAVVNSDPSQVLTRSTQPLVKFKSHLYFEDKDNVSETEKTLKPAKGSKMIMYKNGQSAGVAFSDVFEGLYYPALSLFKNASVTANFGPKFKYPPKGLDYKAISEVAEQAHVDYALADIVYHVENENNIPDFL
;
A
#
# COMPACT_ATOMS: atom_id res chain seq x y z
N MET A 1 6.04 -12.20 15.19
CA MET A 1 4.81 -11.43 15.48
C MET A 1 4.10 -11.31 14.16
N GLU A 2 2.83 -11.68 14.10
CA GLU A 2 2.00 -11.66 12.90
C GLU A 2 1.00 -10.50 13.08
N CYS A 3 0.73 -9.74 12.02
CA CYS A 3 -0.21 -8.62 12.06
C CYS A 3 -1.23 -8.85 10.96
N LEU A 4 -2.52 -8.74 11.31
CA LEU A 4 -3.62 -8.75 10.36
C LEU A 4 -4.34 -7.42 10.46
N TRP A 5 -4.54 -6.80 9.30
CA TRP A 5 -5.38 -5.63 9.16
C TRP A 5 -6.71 -6.06 8.54
N THR A 6 -7.82 -5.62 9.16
CA THR A 6 -9.17 -5.84 8.65
C THR A 6 -9.84 -4.49 8.49
N ALA A 7 -10.10 -4.08 7.25
CA ALA A 7 -10.99 -2.97 6.97
C ALA A 7 -12.42 -3.52 6.87
N GLU A 8 -13.20 -3.49 7.96
CA GLU A 8 -14.65 -3.72 7.89
C GLU A 8 -15.33 -2.41 7.47
N GLY A 9 -15.17 -2.06 6.20
CA GLY A 9 -15.92 -1.02 5.50
C GLY A 9 -16.14 -1.49 4.07
N PRO A 10 -17.15 -0.99 3.33
CA PRO A 10 -17.15 -1.19 1.89
C PRO A 10 -15.76 -0.82 1.40
N ALA A 11 -15.15 -1.67 0.57
CA ALA A 11 -13.95 -1.26 -0.15
C ALA A 11 -14.27 0.14 -0.67
N VAL A 12 -13.64 1.15 -0.08
CA VAL A 12 -13.66 2.47 -0.66
C VAL A 12 -12.76 2.27 -1.86
N VAL A 13 -13.37 1.71 -2.92
CA VAL A 13 -12.97 1.97 -4.28
C VAL A 13 -12.96 3.48 -4.28
N ASN A 14 -11.76 4.05 -4.18
CA ASN A 14 -11.59 5.49 -4.33
C ASN A 14 -12.30 5.81 -5.64
N SER A 15 -13.48 6.41 -5.52
CA SER A 15 -14.35 6.76 -6.64
C SER A 15 -13.79 7.94 -7.44
N ASP A 16 -12.60 8.39 -7.05
CA ASP A 16 -11.81 9.38 -7.73
C ASP A 16 -10.72 8.68 -8.57
N PRO A 17 -10.94 8.51 -9.88
CA PRO A 17 -9.93 7.95 -10.78
C PRO A 17 -8.62 8.75 -10.80
N SER A 18 -8.58 9.98 -10.27
CA SER A 18 -7.34 10.76 -10.11
C SER A 18 -6.41 10.27 -9.00
N GLN A 19 -6.88 9.38 -8.11
CA GLN A 19 -6.09 8.76 -7.04
C GLN A 19 -5.49 7.40 -7.45
N VAL A 20 -5.79 6.90 -8.66
CA VAL A 20 -4.97 5.85 -9.25
C VAL A 20 -3.61 6.47 -9.50
N LEU A 21 -2.63 6.15 -8.65
CA LEU A 21 -1.24 6.59 -8.77
C LEU A 21 -0.69 6.15 -10.13
N THR A 22 -0.92 6.94 -11.16
CA THR A 22 -0.30 6.78 -12.48
C THR A 22 1.11 7.29 -12.38
N ARG A 23 2.10 6.39 -12.44
CA ARG A 23 3.52 6.76 -12.42
C ARG A 23 3.86 7.76 -13.54
N SER A 24 3.11 7.70 -14.62
CA SER A 24 3.25 8.52 -15.81
C SER A 24 3.00 10.02 -15.65
N THR A 25 2.38 10.49 -14.55
CA THR A 25 2.28 11.93 -14.23
C THR A 25 3.51 12.45 -13.46
N GLN A 26 4.36 11.54 -12.97
CA GLN A 26 5.52 11.88 -12.18
C GLN A 26 6.69 12.30 -13.07
N PRO A 27 7.43 13.36 -12.73
CA PRO A 27 8.59 13.78 -13.50
C PRO A 27 9.70 12.72 -13.46
N LEU A 28 10.29 12.46 -14.63
CA LEU A 28 11.43 11.57 -14.77
C LEU A 28 12.74 12.32 -14.51
N VAL A 29 13.56 11.80 -13.61
CA VAL A 29 14.83 12.41 -13.19
C VAL A 29 15.99 11.44 -13.43
N LYS A 30 17.10 11.96 -13.98
CA LYS A 30 18.34 11.19 -14.15
C LYS A 30 19.30 11.44 -12.99
N PHE A 31 19.65 10.38 -12.26
CA PHE A 31 20.63 10.44 -11.16
C PHE A 31 21.62 9.28 -11.23
N LYS A 32 22.92 9.58 -11.18
CA LYS A 32 24.02 8.58 -11.27
C LYS A 32 23.82 7.56 -12.40
N SER A 33 23.48 8.02 -13.60
CA SER A 33 23.22 7.20 -14.80
C SER A 33 21.99 6.28 -14.74
N HIS A 34 21.12 6.43 -13.75
CA HIS A 34 19.85 5.73 -13.63
C HIS A 34 18.68 6.73 -13.73
N LEU A 35 17.51 6.25 -14.15
CA LEU A 35 16.28 7.03 -14.27
C LEU A 35 15.34 6.68 -13.11
N TYR A 36 14.74 7.70 -12.50
CA TYR A 36 13.82 7.60 -11.38
C TYR A 36 12.60 8.46 -11.63
N PHE A 37 11.45 8.03 -11.12
CA PHE A 37 10.27 8.88 -11.02
C PHE A 37 10.26 9.54 -9.63
N GLU A 38 9.92 10.82 -9.58
CA GLU A 38 9.82 11.56 -8.32
C GLU A 38 8.36 11.74 -7.91
N ASP A 39 8.03 11.28 -6.70
CA ASP A 39 6.74 11.53 -6.06
C ASP A 39 6.84 12.69 -5.08
N LYS A 40 5.79 13.52 -5.05
CA LYS A 40 5.64 14.60 -4.06
C LYS A 40 4.64 14.17 -3.00
N ASP A 41 5.14 13.88 -1.81
CA ASP A 41 4.30 13.62 -0.65
C ASP A 41 3.89 14.92 0.06
N ASN A 42 2.59 15.22 0.09
CA ASN A 42 2.03 16.37 0.83
C ASN A 42 1.61 16.00 2.26
N VAL A 43 2.56 15.50 3.06
CA VAL A 43 2.31 14.96 4.42
C VAL A 43 1.49 15.91 5.30
N SER A 44 1.81 17.20 5.29
CA SER A 44 1.20 18.20 6.17
C SER A 44 -0.26 18.55 5.82
N GLU A 45 -0.68 18.34 4.59
CA GLU A 45 -2.07 18.51 4.14
C GLU A 45 -2.88 17.25 4.42
N THR A 46 -2.28 16.08 4.18
CA THR A 46 -2.90 14.79 4.46
C THR A 46 -3.23 14.64 5.94
N GLU A 47 -2.32 14.97 6.85
CA GLU A 47 -2.55 14.87 8.32
C GLU A 47 -3.79 15.65 8.80
N LYS A 48 -4.08 16.79 8.18
CA LYS A 48 -5.21 17.66 8.58
C LYS A 48 -6.57 17.14 8.09
N THR A 49 -6.57 16.21 7.13
CA THR A 49 -7.78 15.74 6.44
C THR A 49 -8.08 14.26 6.73
N LEU A 50 -7.27 13.59 7.56
CA LEU A 50 -7.47 12.20 7.95
C LEU A 50 -8.82 11.98 8.65
N LYS A 51 -9.62 11.06 8.12
CA LYS A 51 -10.90 10.64 8.68
C LYS A 51 -10.77 9.23 9.25
N PRO A 52 -11.31 8.93 10.44
CA PRO A 52 -11.33 7.56 10.93
C PRO A 52 -12.19 6.64 10.04
N ALA A 53 -11.62 5.54 9.59
CA ALA A 53 -12.33 4.47 8.89
C ALA A 53 -13.10 3.63 9.92
N LYS A 54 -14.35 4.00 10.21
CA LYS A 54 -15.16 3.34 11.24
C LYS A 54 -15.32 1.85 10.97
N GLY A 55 -15.09 1.02 11.98
CA GLY A 55 -15.15 -0.45 11.90
C GLY A 55 -13.82 -1.11 11.54
N SER A 56 -12.83 -0.35 11.07
CA SER A 56 -11.48 -0.87 10.79
C SER A 56 -10.77 -1.31 12.08
N LYS A 57 -9.95 -2.36 11.98
CA LYS A 57 -9.22 -2.92 13.12
C LYS A 57 -7.85 -3.42 12.68
N MET A 58 -6.87 -3.28 13.56
CA MET A 58 -5.56 -3.95 13.45
C MET A 58 -5.44 -4.96 14.58
N ILE A 59 -5.23 -6.23 14.24
CA ILE A 59 -5.21 -7.37 15.16
C ILE A 59 -3.80 -7.97 15.17
N MET A 60 -3.22 -8.15 16.35
CA MET A 60 -1.91 -8.77 16.50
C MET A 60 -2.04 -10.24 16.88
N TYR A 61 -1.13 -11.06 16.35
CA TYR A 61 -1.05 -12.48 16.60
C TYR A 61 0.35 -12.89 17.06
N LYS A 62 0.38 -13.84 17.99
CA LYS A 62 1.60 -14.52 18.44
C LYS A 62 1.43 -16.01 18.17
N ASN A 63 2.12 -16.50 17.14
CA ASN A 63 2.10 -17.90 16.74
C ASN A 63 0.66 -18.42 16.49
N GLY A 64 -0.14 -17.67 15.73
CA GLY A 64 -1.54 -18.00 15.44
C GLY A 64 -2.56 -17.74 16.55
N GLN A 65 -2.13 -17.33 17.75
CA GLN A 65 -3.05 -16.91 18.82
C GLN A 65 -3.25 -15.38 18.78
N SER A 66 -4.50 -14.93 18.76
CA SER A 66 -4.81 -13.49 18.79
C SER A 66 -4.40 -12.90 20.13
N ALA A 67 -3.63 -11.81 20.08
CA ALA A 67 -3.31 -10.96 21.23
C ALA A 67 -4.35 -9.84 21.46
N GLY A 68 -5.42 -9.82 20.66
CA GLY A 68 -6.47 -8.80 20.69
C GLY A 68 -6.30 -7.72 19.61
N VAL A 69 -7.25 -6.78 19.62
CA VAL A 69 -7.25 -5.58 18.76
C VAL A 69 -6.22 -4.60 19.31
N ALA A 70 -5.21 -4.29 18.51
CA ALA A 70 -4.20 -3.29 18.84
C ALA A 70 -4.73 -1.87 18.59
N PHE A 71 -5.47 -1.67 17.49
CA PHE A 71 -6.08 -0.40 17.14
C PHE A 71 -7.43 -0.63 16.46
N SER A 72 -8.38 0.27 16.71
CA SER A 72 -9.69 0.32 16.06
C SER A 72 -9.92 1.69 15.45
N ASP A 73 -10.76 1.76 14.42
CA ASP A 73 -11.11 2.99 13.70
C ASP A 73 -9.85 3.74 13.22
N VAL A 74 -8.92 3.01 12.59
CA VAL A 74 -7.70 3.60 12.02
C VAL A 74 -8.06 4.62 10.95
N PHE A 75 -7.22 5.63 10.75
CA PHE A 75 -7.47 6.65 9.73
C PHE A 75 -7.56 6.04 8.32
N GLU A 76 -8.37 6.64 7.45
CA GLU A 76 -8.44 6.31 6.04
C GLU A 76 -7.10 6.63 5.36
N GLY A 77 -6.64 5.72 4.51
CA GLY A 77 -5.38 5.89 3.80
C GLY A 77 -4.75 4.56 3.42
N LEU A 78 -3.62 4.66 2.72
CA LEU A 78 -2.82 3.50 2.32
C LEU A 78 -1.80 3.16 3.41
N TYR A 79 -1.85 1.93 3.91
CA TYR A 79 -0.94 1.45 4.95
C TYR A 79 0.05 0.44 4.39
N TYR A 80 1.32 0.64 4.74
CA TYR A 80 2.40 -0.28 4.42
C TYR A 80 2.94 -0.95 5.68
N PRO A 81 3.28 -2.25 5.63
CA PRO A 81 3.92 -2.91 6.75
C PRO A 81 5.29 -2.28 7.01
N ALA A 82 5.48 -1.74 8.22
CA ALA A 82 6.72 -1.09 8.62
C ALA A 82 7.45 -1.91 9.70
N LEU A 83 8.78 -1.91 9.63
CA LEU A 83 9.65 -2.49 10.65
C LEU A 83 10.63 -1.41 11.14
N SER A 84 10.67 -1.21 12.44
CA SER A 84 11.68 -0.36 13.09
C SER A 84 12.65 -1.24 13.87
N LEU A 85 13.95 -1.03 13.66
CA LEU A 85 15.02 -1.82 14.26
C LEU A 85 15.81 -0.97 15.24
N PHE A 86 16.17 -1.54 16.38
CA PHE A 86 16.99 -0.88 17.40
C PHE A 86 18.24 -1.70 17.69
N LYS A 87 19.41 -1.07 17.63
CA LYS A 87 20.74 -1.69 17.82
C LYS A 87 20.92 -2.90 16.87
N ASN A 88 21.41 -4.02 17.40
CA ASN A 88 21.77 -5.21 16.64
C ASN A 88 20.58 -6.16 16.43
N ALA A 89 19.35 -5.64 16.35
CA ALA A 89 18.16 -6.45 16.12
C ALA A 89 18.16 -7.00 14.69
N SER A 90 17.82 -8.28 14.54
CA SER A 90 17.61 -8.93 13.25
C SER A 90 16.21 -9.53 13.20
N VAL A 91 15.48 -9.24 12.13
CA VAL A 91 14.12 -9.70 11.90
C VAL A 91 13.98 -10.16 10.45
N THR A 92 13.09 -11.12 10.22
CA THR A 92 12.72 -11.57 8.88
C THR A 92 11.21 -11.46 8.75
N ALA A 93 10.75 -10.73 7.74
CA ALA A 93 9.35 -10.67 7.39
C ALA A 93 9.00 -11.80 6.42
N ASN A 94 7.85 -12.43 6.64
CA ASN A 94 7.25 -13.36 5.70
C ASN A 94 5.92 -12.77 5.23
N PHE A 95 5.88 -12.31 3.97
CA PHE A 95 4.70 -11.69 3.35
C PHE A 95 3.75 -12.72 2.70
N GLY A 96 3.98 -14.01 2.96
CA GLY A 96 3.22 -15.11 2.40
C GLY A 96 3.79 -15.62 1.06
N PRO A 97 3.04 -16.49 0.36
CA PRO A 97 1.72 -17.02 0.73
C PRO A 97 1.77 -18.11 1.80
N LYS A 98 2.95 -18.65 2.10
CA LYS A 98 3.14 -19.77 3.03
C LYS A 98 3.38 -19.26 4.45
N PHE A 99 2.33 -19.17 5.26
CA PHE A 99 2.41 -18.81 6.67
C PHE A 99 2.62 -20.03 7.56
N LYS A 100 3.39 -19.87 8.63
CA LYS A 100 3.54 -20.91 9.67
C LYS A 100 2.24 -21.08 10.47
N TYR A 101 1.56 -19.97 10.75
CA TYR A 101 0.27 -19.94 11.43
C TYR A 101 -0.71 -19.03 10.68
N PRO A 102 -1.40 -19.53 9.63
CA PRO A 102 -2.38 -18.72 8.92
C PRO A 102 -3.54 -18.31 9.86
N PRO A 103 -4.08 -17.09 9.73
CA PRO A 103 -5.30 -16.68 10.43
C PRO A 103 -6.46 -17.66 10.17
N LYS A 104 -7.28 -17.91 11.19
CA LYS A 104 -8.43 -18.83 11.10
C LYS A 104 -9.73 -18.06 11.26
N GLY A 105 -10.74 -18.39 10.47
CA GLY A 105 -12.09 -17.81 10.57
C GLY A 105 -12.19 -16.36 10.11
N LEU A 106 -11.21 -15.87 9.35
CA LEU A 106 -11.18 -14.55 8.73
C LEU A 106 -10.84 -14.71 7.26
N ASP A 107 -11.50 -13.92 6.41
CA ASP A 107 -11.06 -13.74 5.02
C ASP A 107 -9.84 -12.83 5.02
N TYR A 108 -8.75 -13.25 4.36
CA TYR A 108 -7.52 -12.49 4.33
C TYR A 108 -6.76 -12.73 3.03
N LYS A 109 -6.01 -11.71 2.62
CA LYS A 109 -5.06 -11.79 1.51
C LYS A 109 -3.63 -11.62 2.01
N ALA A 110 -2.71 -12.38 1.43
CA ALA A 110 -1.29 -12.23 1.73
C ALA A 110 -0.75 -10.95 1.10
N ILE A 111 0.23 -10.31 1.75
CA ILE A 111 0.89 -9.11 1.19
C ILE A 111 1.57 -9.41 -0.16
N SER A 112 2.07 -10.65 -0.33
CA SER A 112 2.59 -11.14 -1.61
C SER A 112 1.58 -11.08 -2.76
N GLU A 113 0.30 -11.40 -2.50
CA GLU A 113 -0.78 -11.30 -3.51
C GLU A 113 -1.11 -9.84 -3.81
N VAL A 114 -1.16 -8.99 -2.78
CA VAL A 114 -1.42 -7.55 -2.95
C VAL A 114 -0.32 -6.88 -3.78
N ALA A 115 0.94 -7.27 -3.59
CA ALA A 115 2.06 -6.75 -4.38
C ALA A 115 1.95 -7.14 -5.86
N GLU A 116 1.53 -8.36 -6.16
CA GLU A 116 1.30 -8.81 -7.54
C GLU A 116 0.16 -8.03 -8.19
N GLN A 117 -0.97 -7.86 -7.48
CA GLN A 117 -2.09 -7.07 -7.95
C GLN A 117 -1.69 -5.61 -8.20
N ALA A 118 -0.93 -5.01 -7.29
CA ALA A 118 -0.46 -3.64 -7.44
C ALA A 118 0.40 -3.45 -8.71
N HIS A 119 1.24 -4.42 -9.06
CA HIS A 119 1.99 -4.35 -10.32
C HIS A 119 1.08 -4.34 -11.56
N VAL A 120 0.01 -5.15 -11.54
CA VAL A 120 -0.98 -5.15 -12.62
C VAL A 120 -1.71 -3.82 -12.68
N ASP A 121 -2.13 -3.29 -11.54
CA ASP A 121 -2.86 -2.03 -11.45
C ASP A 121 -1.99 -0.86 -11.97
N TYR A 122 -0.72 -0.80 -11.57
CA TYR A 122 0.22 0.21 -12.09
C TYR A 122 0.46 0.08 -13.59
N ALA A 123 0.63 -1.14 -14.10
CA ALA A 123 0.82 -1.35 -15.54
C ALA A 123 -0.41 -0.90 -16.35
N LEU A 124 -1.61 -1.21 -15.86
CA LEU A 124 -2.85 -0.79 -16.50
C LEU A 124 -3.03 0.73 -16.41
N ALA A 125 -2.73 1.34 -15.27
CA ALA A 125 -2.78 2.78 -15.08
C ALA A 125 -1.85 3.50 -16.07
N ASP A 126 -0.61 3.01 -16.22
CA ASP A 126 0.33 3.53 -17.20
C ASP A 126 -0.22 3.37 -18.63
N ILE A 127 -0.74 2.20 -19.01
CA ILE A 127 -1.32 1.98 -20.35
C ILE A 127 -2.46 2.98 -20.63
N VAL A 128 -3.41 3.12 -19.70
CA VAL A 128 -4.55 4.04 -19.83
C VAL A 128 -4.06 5.47 -20.02
N TYR A 129 -3.09 5.90 -19.22
CA TYR A 129 -2.53 7.24 -19.35
C TYR A 129 -1.91 7.49 -20.72
N HIS A 130 -1.14 6.53 -21.26
CA HIS A 130 -0.52 6.69 -22.58
C HIS A 130 -1.56 6.76 -23.70
N VAL A 131 -2.65 6.00 -23.59
CA VAL A 131 -3.77 6.06 -24.54
C VAL A 131 -4.47 7.42 -24.48
N GLU A 132 -4.71 7.96 -23.29
CA GLU A 132 -5.37 9.26 -23.14
C GLU A 132 -4.49 10.44 -23.59
N ASN A 133 -3.18 10.33 -23.45
CA ASN A 133 -2.22 11.41 -23.69
C ASN A 133 -1.36 11.21 -24.95
N GLU A 134 -1.78 10.35 -25.89
CA GLU A 134 -1.02 9.97 -27.10
C GLU A 134 -0.51 11.18 -27.90
N ASN A 135 -1.25 12.30 -27.90
CA ASN A 135 -0.91 13.53 -28.61
C ASN A 135 -0.08 14.55 -27.78
N ASN A 136 0.20 14.27 -26.52
CA ASN A 136 0.88 15.17 -25.57
C ASN A 136 1.98 14.44 -24.78
N ILE A 137 2.63 13.46 -25.42
CA ILE A 137 3.78 12.78 -24.83
C ILE A 137 4.99 13.69 -25.04
N PRO A 138 5.66 14.16 -23.96
CA PRO A 138 6.85 14.97 -24.10
C PRO A 138 7.98 14.18 -24.79
N ASP A 139 8.55 14.76 -25.86
CA ASP A 139 9.71 14.22 -26.57
C ASP A 139 10.93 14.22 -25.64
N PHE A 140 11.16 13.08 -24.96
CA PHE A 140 12.33 12.86 -24.12
C PHE A 140 13.35 11.89 -24.76
N LEU A 141 13.30 11.73 -26.09
CA LEU A 141 14.30 11.03 -26.90
C LEU A 141 15.05 12.00 -27.81
#